data_AF-T1HYB1-F1
#
_entry.id   AF-T1HYB1-F1
#
_cell.length_a   1.000
_cell.length_b   1.000
_cell.length_c   1.000
_cell.angle_alpha   90.00
_cell.angle_beta   90.00
_cell.angle_gamma   90.00
#
_symmetry.space_group_name_H-M   'P 1'
#
loop_
_entity.id
_entity.type
_entity.pdbx_description
1 polymer ?
#
loop_
_entity_poly.entity_id
_entity_poly.type
_entity_poly.pdbx_seq_one_letter_code
_entity_poly.pdbx_strand_id
1 'polypeptide(L)'
;MSKLLLKEPFVFNKSKVAIVSSLKKVAIVSSLKKVAIVSSVKKVAIVSSVKKVAIVYSVKKVAIVSSVKKVAIVSSLKKVAIVSSVKKVAIVSSVKKVAIVYSVKKVAIVSSVKKVAIVSSLKKVAIVSSVKKVAIVSSVKKVAIVYSVKKVAIVYSVKKVAIVSSVKKVAIVS
;
A
#
# COMPACT_ATOMS: atom_id res chain seq x y z
N MET A 1 -14.26 -3.05 28.67
CA MET A 1 -13.16 -3.46 27.76
C MET A 1 -12.40 -2.21 27.29
N SER A 2 -11.15 -2.06 27.73
CA SER A 2 -10.50 -0.78 28.01
C SER A 2 -10.22 0.10 26.78
N LYS A 3 -10.72 1.33 26.83
CA LYS A 3 -10.46 2.42 25.86
C LYS A 3 -9.04 2.95 26.09
N LEU A 4 -8.03 2.30 25.50
CA LEU A 4 -6.64 2.73 25.59
C LEU A 4 -6.40 4.02 24.76
N LEU A 5 -6.63 5.17 25.38
CA LEU A 5 -6.20 6.49 24.89
C LEU A 5 -4.74 6.73 25.30
N LEU A 6 -3.79 6.06 24.65
CA LEU A 6 -2.36 6.25 24.97
C LEU A 6 -1.78 7.45 24.20
N LYS A 7 -1.24 8.44 24.94
CA LYS A 7 -0.68 9.70 24.41
C LYS A 7 0.80 9.60 23.99
N GLU A 8 1.51 8.51 24.30
CA GLU A 8 2.98 8.42 24.20
C GLU A 8 3.50 7.51 23.07
N PRO A 9 4.73 7.73 22.56
CA PRO A 9 5.34 6.88 21.53
C PRO A 9 5.64 5.48 22.09
N PHE A 10 4.79 4.52 21.73
CA PHE A 10 4.89 3.13 22.18
C PHE A 10 5.82 2.29 21.29
N VAL A 11 6.55 1.35 21.90
CA VAL A 11 7.26 0.25 21.23
C VAL A 11 6.42 -1.02 21.33
N PHE A 12 6.05 -1.62 20.20
CA PHE A 12 5.19 -2.80 20.18
C PHE A 12 6.01 -4.07 19.89
N ASN A 13 6.16 -4.93 20.91
CA ASN A 13 6.87 -6.22 20.80
C ASN A 13 5.95 -7.45 21.02
N LYS A 14 4.64 -7.25 21.24
CA LYS A 14 3.72 -8.36 21.55
C LYS A 14 3.21 -9.10 20.31
N SER A 15 3.10 -10.43 20.45
CA SER A 15 2.80 -11.38 19.36
C SER A 15 1.38 -11.32 18.77
N LYS A 16 0.38 -10.78 19.48
CA LYS A 16 -1.03 -10.73 19.04
C LYS A 16 -1.70 -9.46 19.52
N VAL A 17 -2.41 -8.76 18.63
CA VAL A 17 -3.24 -7.59 18.95
C VAL A 17 -4.63 -7.80 18.38
N ALA A 18 -5.65 -7.71 19.22
CA ALA A 18 -7.05 -7.90 18.81
C ALA A 18 -7.66 -6.61 18.27
N ILE A 19 -7.75 -5.55 19.09
CA ILE A 19 -8.45 -4.31 18.72
C ILE A 19 -7.65 -3.10 19.18
N VAL A 20 -7.46 -2.13 18.28
CA VAL A 20 -6.87 -0.82 18.59
C VAL A 20 -7.79 0.28 18.07
N SER A 21 -8.25 1.15 18.98
CA SER A 21 -9.26 2.18 18.69
C SER A 21 -8.70 3.55 18.29
N SER A 22 -7.50 3.94 18.74
CA SER A 22 -6.83 5.16 18.28
C SER A 22 -5.38 5.22 18.75
N LEU A 23 -4.43 5.47 17.83
CA LEU A 23 -3.03 5.73 18.16
C LEU A 23 -2.52 7.03 17.54
N LYS A 24 -1.92 7.90 18.38
CA LYS A 24 -1.28 9.15 17.92
C LYS A 24 0.11 8.92 17.32
N LYS A 25 0.98 8.17 17.97
CA LYS A 25 2.36 7.91 17.53
C LYS A 25 2.77 6.48 17.87
N VAL A 26 3.44 5.83 16.92
CA VAL A 26 4.14 4.55 17.12
C VAL A 26 5.57 4.72 16.61
N ALA A 27 6.55 4.42 17.45
CA ALA A 27 7.96 4.61 17.11
C ALA A 27 8.52 3.38 16.38
N ILE A 28 8.53 2.23 17.03
CA ILE A 28 9.15 1.01 16.51
C ILE A 28 8.22 -0.19 16.68
N VAL A 29 8.08 -0.97 15.61
CA VAL A 29 7.38 -2.25 15.59
C VAL A 29 8.31 -3.31 15.00
N SER A 30 8.75 -4.25 15.84
CA SER A 30 9.77 -5.26 15.51
C SER A 30 9.19 -6.53 14.86
N SER A 31 8.09 -7.08 15.40
CA SER A 31 7.43 -8.24 14.80
C SER A 31 5.99 -8.42 15.27
N LEU A 32 5.04 -8.46 14.32
CA LEU A 32 3.63 -8.74 14.59
C LEU A 32 3.14 -9.95 13.80
N LYS A 33 2.65 -10.99 14.50
CA LYS A 33 2.08 -12.19 13.86
C LYS A 33 0.66 -11.94 13.32
N LYS A 34 -0.23 -11.37 14.14
CA LYS A 34 -1.64 -11.13 13.79
C LYS A 34 -2.16 -9.81 14.38
N VAL A 35 -2.84 -9.03 13.54
CA VAL A 35 -3.63 -7.85 13.91
C VAL A 35 -5.04 -8.01 13.31
N ALA A 36 -6.09 -7.91 14.13
CA ALA A 36 -7.47 -8.02 13.65
C ALA A 36 -8.04 -6.67 13.18
N ILE A 37 -8.28 -5.72 14.09
CA ILE A 37 -8.93 -4.45 13.73
C ILE A 37 -8.14 -3.23 14.22
N VAL A 38 -7.87 -2.30 13.29
CA VAL A 38 -7.28 -0.99 13.58
C VAL A 38 -8.13 0.11 12.95
N SER A 39 -8.70 0.99 13.77
CA SER A 39 -9.54 2.11 13.33
C SER A 39 -8.72 3.33 12.85
N SER A 40 -7.75 3.82 13.63
CA SER A 40 -7.02 5.04 13.25
C SER A 40 -5.60 5.10 13.81
N VAL A 41 -4.64 5.37 12.92
CA VAL A 41 -3.23 5.62 13.27
C VAL A 41 -2.71 6.89 12.58
N LYS A 42 -2.20 7.84 13.37
CA LYS A 42 -1.76 9.15 12.85
C LYS A 42 -0.30 9.14 12.33
N LYS A 43 0.65 8.52 13.03
CA LYS A 43 2.06 8.44 12.61
C LYS A 43 2.69 7.11 13.02
N VAL A 44 3.39 6.47 12.07
CA VAL A 44 4.26 5.30 12.29
C VAL A 44 5.62 5.57 11.65
N ALA A 45 6.70 5.38 12.41
CA ALA A 45 8.06 5.59 11.89
C ALA A 45 8.62 4.32 11.22
N ILE A 46 8.88 3.25 11.99
CA ILE A 46 9.57 2.06 11.48
C ILE A 46 8.76 0.79 11.75
N VAL A 47 8.56 -0.01 10.71
CA VAL A 47 7.94 -1.35 10.78
C VAL A 47 8.83 -2.37 10.06
N SER A 48 9.32 -3.37 10.79
CA SER A 48 10.21 -4.40 10.23
C SER A 48 9.48 -5.65 9.70
N SER A 49 8.43 -6.14 10.36
CA SER A 49 7.72 -7.33 9.83
C SER A 49 6.30 -7.48 10.33
N VAL A 50 5.36 -7.60 9.39
CA VAL A 50 3.95 -7.90 9.68
C VAL A 50 3.46 -9.10 8.87
N LYS A 51 2.99 -10.15 9.55
CA LYS A 51 2.55 -11.39 8.91
C LYS A 51 1.12 -11.32 8.36
N LYS A 52 0.14 -10.90 9.17
CA LYS A 52 -1.28 -10.86 8.79
C LYS A 52 -1.98 -9.63 9.40
N VAL A 53 -2.69 -8.89 8.57
CA VAL A 53 -3.60 -7.80 8.96
C VAL A 53 -4.95 -8.03 8.30
N ALA A 54 -6.04 -8.02 9.07
CA ALA A 54 -7.39 -8.19 8.53
C ALA A 54 -7.97 -6.84 8.05
N ILE A 55 -8.24 -5.89 8.96
CA ILE A 55 -8.94 -4.64 8.61
C ILE A 55 -8.20 -3.42 9.14
N VAL A 56 -7.98 -2.43 8.26
CA VAL A 56 -7.44 -1.11 8.60
C VAL A 56 -8.32 -0.01 8.00
N TYR A 57 -8.85 0.86 8.86
CA TYR A 57 -9.72 1.95 8.40
C TYR A 57 -8.94 3.18 7.91
N SER A 58 -8.06 3.74 8.75
CA SER A 58 -7.36 4.99 8.42
C SER A 58 -5.91 5.06 8.90
N VAL A 59 -4.99 5.32 7.97
CA VAL A 59 -3.58 5.58 8.27
C VAL A 59 -3.11 6.89 7.62
N LYS A 60 -2.60 7.83 8.43
CA LYS A 60 -2.24 9.17 7.95
C LYS A 60 -0.80 9.26 7.41
N LYS A 61 0.20 8.71 8.11
CA LYS A 61 1.61 8.75 7.70
C LYS A 61 2.34 7.47 8.12
N VAL A 62 3.08 6.89 7.18
CA VAL A 62 4.05 5.80 7.39
C VAL A 62 5.36 6.16 6.70
N ALA A 63 6.49 6.06 7.41
CA ALA A 63 7.80 6.36 6.84
C ALA A 63 8.44 5.12 6.18
N ILE A 64 8.75 4.08 6.95
CA ILE A 64 9.50 2.92 6.44
C ILE A 64 8.78 1.60 6.79
N VAL A 65 8.61 0.75 5.78
CA VAL A 65 8.08 -0.62 5.94
C VAL A 65 8.96 -1.59 5.18
N SER A 66 9.54 -2.59 5.86
CA SER A 66 10.41 -3.57 5.18
C SER A 66 9.70 -4.85 4.73
N SER A 67 8.69 -5.37 5.44
CA SER A 67 7.99 -6.58 4.95
C SER A 67 6.55 -6.72 5.42
N VAL A 68 5.65 -6.91 4.44
CA VAL A 68 4.24 -7.23 4.69
C VAL A 68 3.82 -8.48 3.90
N LYS A 69 3.34 -9.50 4.63
CA LYS A 69 2.97 -10.80 4.03
C LYS A 69 1.55 -10.83 3.49
N LYS A 70 0.54 -10.45 4.27
CA LYS A 70 -0.88 -10.48 3.89
C LYS A 70 -1.66 -9.32 4.49
N VAL A 71 -2.40 -8.61 3.65
CA VAL A 71 -3.38 -7.58 4.04
C VAL A 71 -4.70 -7.86 3.31
N ALA A 72 -5.82 -7.94 4.05
CA ALA A 72 -7.12 -8.17 3.45
C ALA A 72 -7.80 -6.87 3.01
N ILE A 73 -8.10 -5.94 3.93
CA ILE A 73 -8.89 -4.74 3.62
C ILE A 73 -8.22 -3.48 4.17
N VAL A 74 -8.11 -2.47 3.30
CA VAL A 74 -7.60 -1.14 3.64
C VAL A 74 -8.50 -0.06 3.04
N SER A 75 -9.12 0.78 3.88
CA SER A 75 -10.01 1.84 3.37
C SER A 75 -9.34 3.18 3.08
N SER A 76 -8.32 3.62 3.84
CA SER A 76 -7.67 4.90 3.50
C SER A 76 -6.21 5.02 3.95
N LEU A 77 -5.32 5.34 2.99
CA LEU A 77 -3.92 5.68 3.22
C LEU A 77 -3.58 7.06 2.64
N LYS A 78 -3.07 7.96 3.51
CA LYS A 78 -2.74 9.34 3.11
C LYS A 78 -1.33 9.51 2.53
N LYS A 79 -0.30 8.99 3.21
CA LYS A 79 1.12 9.11 2.81
C LYS A 79 1.93 7.88 3.22
N VAL A 80 2.67 7.33 2.26
CA VAL A 80 3.68 6.28 2.46
C VAL A 80 4.97 6.69 1.75
N ALA A 81 6.12 6.66 2.44
CA ALA A 81 7.40 7.02 1.85
C ALA A 81 8.11 5.81 1.21
N ILE A 82 8.51 4.80 2.00
CA ILE A 82 9.31 3.67 1.50
C ILE A 82 8.67 2.33 1.87
N VAL A 83 8.52 1.47 0.86
CA VAL A 83 8.08 0.07 1.03
C VAL A 83 8.99 -0.86 0.23
N SER A 84 9.65 -1.80 0.90
CA SER A 84 10.55 -2.74 0.19
C SER A 84 9.82 -3.99 -0.34
N SER A 85 8.99 -4.68 0.45
CA SER A 85 8.31 -5.90 -0.03
C SER A 85 6.88 -6.08 0.46
N VAL A 86 5.97 -6.30 -0.49
CA VAL A 86 4.57 -6.68 -0.25
C VAL A 86 4.20 -7.96 -1.02
N LYS A 87 3.77 -9.02 -0.31
CA LYS A 87 3.41 -10.31 -0.94
C LYS A 87 1.97 -10.37 -1.46
N LYS A 88 0.97 -10.06 -0.64
CA LYS A 88 -0.46 -10.18 -1.01
C LYS A 88 -1.28 -9.04 -0.43
N VAL A 89 -2.02 -8.36 -1.30
CA VAL A 89 -3.04 -7.37 -0.95
C VAL A 89 -4.34 -7.71 -1.69
N ALA A 90 -5.45 -7.82 -0.97
CA ALA A 90 -6.75 -8.11 -1.59
C ALA A 90 -7.46 -6.81 -2.01
N ILE A 91 -7.90 -5.97 -1.06
CA ILE A 91 -8.73 -4.78 -1.36
C ILE A 91 -8.10 -3.51 -0.80
N VAL A 92 -7.94 -2.51 -1.68
CA VAL A 92 -7.53 -1.15 -1.31
C VAL A 92 -8.47 -0.13 -1.95
N SER A 93 -9.14 0.69 -1.14
CA SER A 93 -10.10 1.66 -1.69
C SER A 93 -9.50 3.06 -1.96
N SER A 94 -8.52 3.54 -1.19
CA SER A 94 -7.92 4.85 -1.50
C SER A 94 -6.48 5.01 -1.03
N VAL A 95 -5.62 5.40 -1.98
CA VAL A 95 -4.22 5.78 -1.71
C VAL A 95 -3.91 7.15 -2.30
N LYS A 96 -3.54 8.12 -1.43
CA LYS A 96 -3.24 9.50 -1.86
C LYS A 96 -1.84 9.69 -2.43
N LYS A 97 -0.79 9.26 -1.71
CA LYS A 97 0.61 9.44 -2.11
C LYS A 97 1.47 8.25 -1.70
N VAL A 98 2.22 7.73 -2.67
CA VAL A 98 3.27 6.73 -2.49
C VAL A 98 4.53 7.24 -3.17
N ALA A 99 5.66 7.26 -2.46
CA ALA A 99 6.93 7.67 -3.05
C ALA A 99 7.64 6.47 -3.71
N ILE A 100 8.18 5.53 -2.93
CA ILE A 100 9.04 4.44 -3.45
C ILE A 100 8.47 3.06 -3.08
N VAL A 101 8.35 2.20 -4.09
CA VAL A 101 7.96 0.79 -3.93
C VAL A 101 8.91 -0.11 -4.71
N TYR A 102 9.59 -1.04 -4.02
CA TYR A 102 10.55 -1.95 -4.66
C TYR A 102 9.92 -3.26 -5.21
N SER A 103 8.99 -3.87 -4.49
CA SER A 103 8.45 -5.17 -4.92
C SER A 103 7.05 -5.46 -4.44
N VAL A 104 6.16 -5.69 -5.40
CA VAL A 104 4.77 -6.12 -5.15
C VAL A 104 4.44 -7.39 -5.95
N LYS A 105 4.10 -8.49 -5.25
CA LYS A 105 3.81 -9.77 -5.91
C LYS A 105 2.39 -9.90 -6.45
N LYS A 106 1.37 -9.67 -5.61
CA LYS A 106 -0.05 -9.84 -5.99
C LYS A 106 -0.92 -8.74 -5.40
N VAL A 107 -1.68 -8.09 -6.26
CA VAL A 107 -2.73 -7.12 -5.91
C VAL A 107 -4.02 -7.54 -6.64
N ALA A 108 -5.13 -7.69 -5.91
CA ALA A 108 -6.41 -8.01 -6.53
C ALA A 108 -7.15 -6.73 -6.98
N ILE A 109 -7.63 -5.91 -6.05
CA ILE A 109 -8.49 -4.76 -6.38
C ILE A 109 -7.93 -3.46 -5.81
N VAL A 110 -7.79 -2.46 -6.68
CA VAL A 110 -7.46 -1.08 -6.30
C VAL A 110 -8.44 -0.11 -6.96
N SER A 111 -9.22 0.63 -6.18
CA SER A 111 -10.18 1.57 -6.78
C SER A 111 -9.57 2.94 -7.11
N SER A 112 -8.77 3.55 -6.23
CA SER A 112 -8.18 4.87 -6.53
C SER A 112 -6.76 5.10 -6.02
N VAL A 113 -5.88 5.52 -6.94
CA VAL A 113 -4.51 5.96 -6.66
C VAL A 113 -4.26 7.36 -7.24
N LYS A 114 -3.91 8.33 -6.38
CA LYS A 114 -3.68 9.72 -6.81
C LYS A 114 -2.27 9.99 -7.34
N LYS A 115 -1.21 9.60 -6.61
CA LYS A 115 0.18 9.86 -7.00
C LYS A 115 1.09 8.71 -6.59
N VAL A 116 1.86 8.21 -7.55
CA VAL A 116 2.96 7.26 -7.37
C VAL A 116 4.21 7.85 -8.03
N ALA A 117 5.33 7.91 -7.31
CA ALA A 117 6.58 8.39 -7.88
C ALA A 117 7.34 7.26 -8.57
N ILE A 118 7.83 6.25 -7.82
CA ILE A 118 8.72 5.21 -8.35
C ILE A 118 8.19 3.81 -7.98
N VAL A 119 8.07 2.94 -8.99
CA VAL A 119 7.81 1.51 -8.81
C VAL A 119 8.81 0.69 -9.63
N SER A 120 9.62 -0.14 -8.98
CA SER A 120 10.59 -0.97 -9.72
C SER A 120 10.00 -2.29 -10.23
N SER A 121 9.14 -2.98 -9.46
CA SER A 121 8.56 -4.25 -9.92
C SER A 121 7.15 -4.59 -9.42
N LEU A 122 6.28 -4.92 -10.38
CA LEU A 122 4.92 -5.41 -10.18
C LEU A 122 4.71 -6.74 -10.93
N LYS A 123 4.35 -7.81 -10.21
CA LYS A 123 4.14 -9.13 -10.82
C LYS A 123 2.72 -9.35 -11.37
N LYS A 124 1.68 -9.22 -10.53
CA LYS A 124 0.29 -9.46 -10.93
C LYS A 124 -0.65 -8.42 -10.32
N VAL A 125 -1.43 -7.77 -11.17
CA VAL A 125 -2.52 -6.86 -10.81
C VAL A 125 -3.79 -7.32 -11.53
N ALA A 126 -4.89 -7.52 -10.79
CA ALA A 126 -6.16 -7.93 -11.42
C ALA A 126 -6.97 -6.72 -11.89
N ILE A 127 -7.43 -5.85 -10.98
CA ILE A 127 -8.35 -4.76 -11.32
C ILE A 127 -7.86 -3.42 -10.76
N VAL A 128 -7.80 -2.40 -11.62
CA VAL A 128 -7.50 -1.01 -11.25
C VAL A 128 -8.57 -0.07 -11.83
N SER A 129 -9.31 0.64 -10.97
CA SER A 129 -10.37 1.56 -11.44
C SER A 129 -9.81 2.92 -11.88
N SER A 130 -8.95 3.57 -11.08
CA SER A 130 -8.42 4.89 -11.46
C SER A 130 -7.02 5.18 -10.94
N VAL A 131 -6.14 5.63 -11.86
CA VAL A 131 -4.79 6.13 -11.56
C VAL A 131 -4.61 7.54 -12.13
N LYS A 132 -4.31 8.52 -11.26
CA LYS A 132 -4.19 9.93 -11.70
C LYS A 132 -2.80 10.30 -12.23
N LYS A 133 -1.72 9.96 -11.51
CA LYS A 133 -0.33 10.27 -11.91
C LYS A 133 0.64 9.18 -11.47
N VAL A 134 1.45 8.70 -12.41
CA VAL A 134 2.61 7.83 -12.17
C VAL A 134 3.84 8.45 -12.84
N ALA A 135 4.95 8.59 -12.13
CA ALA A 135 6.18 9.13 -12.73
C ALA A 135 7.01 8.03 -13.41
N ILE A 136 7.50 7.03 -12.67
CA ILE A 136 8.42 6.02 -13.20
C ILE A 136 7.96 4.61 -12.83
N VAL A 137 7.90 3.72 -13.83
CA VAL A 137 7.68 2.28 -13.66
C VAL A 137 8.73 1.47 -14.41
N SER A 138 9.54 0.69 -13.70
CA SER A 138 10.59 -0.13 -14.34
C SER A 138 10.04 -1.42 -14.94
N SER A 139 9.20 -2.19 -14.23
CA SER A 139 8.67 -3.45 -14.77
C SER A 139 7.27 -3.83 -14.27
N VAL A 140 6.41 -4.22 -15.21
CA VAL A 140 5.09 -4.80 -14.94
C VAL A 140 4.92 -6.11 -15.74
N LYS A 141 4.72 -7.24 -15.04
CA LYS A 141 4.55 -8.54 -15.73
C LYS A 141 3.14 -8.79 -16.25
N LYS A 142 2.10 -8.65 -15.42
CA LYS A 142 0.70 -8.95 -15.81
C LYS A 142 -0.28 -7.98 -15.18
N VAL A 143 -1.11 -7.37 -16.02
CA VAL A 143 -2.29 -6.58 -15.64
C VAL A 143 -3.51 -7.14 -16.36
N ALA A 144 -4.60 -7.42 -15.65
CA ALA A 144 -5.82 -7.90 -16.30
C ALA A 144 -6.70 -6.72 -16.77
N ILE A 145 -7.21 -5.88 -15.87
CA ILE A 145 -8.17 -4.82 -16.22
C ILE A 145 -7.74 -3.47 -15.64
N VAL A 146 -7.72 -2.45 -16.50
CA VAL A 146 -7.52 -1.04 -16.12
C VAL A 146 -8.62 -0.17 -16.73
N TYR A 147 -9.41 0.50 -15.91
CA TYR A 147 -10.47 1.38 -16.41
C TYR A 147 -9.95 2.77 -16.82
N SER A 148 -9.16 3.45 -15.98
CA SER A 148 -8.70 4.80 -16.30
C SER A 148 -7.31 5.14 -15.79
N VAL A 149 -6.47 5.64 -16.70
CA VAL A 149 -5.15 6.22 -16.40
C VAL A 149 -5.03 7.62 -16.99
N LYS A 150 -4.76 8.63 -16.14
CA LYS A 150 -4.65 10.03 -16.58
C LYS A 150 -3.27 10.40 -17.13
N LYS A 151 -2.20 10.14 -16.37
CA LYS A 151 -0.82 10.50 -16.75
C LYS A 151 0.19 9.47 -16.28
N VAL A 152 1.01 8.99 -17.21
CA VAL A 152 2.22 8.20 -16.95
C VAL A 152 3.39 8.86 -17.66
N ALA A 153 4.49 9.13 -16.95
CA ALA A 153 5.64 9.82 -17.55
C ALA A 153 6.66 8.86 -18.17
N ILE A 154 7.06 7.79 -17.47
CA ILE A 154 8.05 6.84 -18.00
C ILE A 154 7.66 5.42 -17.62
N VAL A 155 7.62 4.53 -18.61
CA VAL A 155 7.49 3.08 -18.46
C VAL A 155 8.57 2.41 -19.28
N TYR A 156 9.39 1.57 -18.63
CA TYR A 156 10.45 0.81 -19.31
C TYR A 156 9.97 -0.53 -19.86
N SER A 157 9.16 -1.28 -19.12
CA SER A 157 8.72 -2.62 -19.59
C SER A 157 7.35 -3.04 -19.06
N VAL A 158 6.48 -3.45 -19.98
CA VAL A 158 5.20 -4.09 -19.71
C VAL A 158 5.10 -5.36 -20.55
N LYS A 159 4.90 -6.53 -19.90
CA LYS A 159 4.82 -7.80 -20.64
C LYS A 159 3.43 -8.14 -21.15
N LYS A 160 2.39 -8.02 -20.31
CA LYS A 160 1.01 -8.39 -20.66
C LYS A 160 -0.01 -7.47 -20.00
N VAL A 161 -0.91 -6.93 -20.83
CA VAL A 161 -2.13 -6.22 -20.45
C VAL A 161 -3.29 -6.85 -21.21
N ALA A 162 -4.39 -7.18 -20.53
CA ALA A 162 -5.55 -7.78 -21.20
C ALA A 162 -6.56 -6.72 -21.66
N ILE A 163 -7.01 -5.83 -20.76
CA ILE A 163 -8.05 -4.84 -21.07
C ILE A 163 -7.68 -3.46 -20.51
N VAL A 164 -7.80 -2.44 -21.35
CA VAL A 164 -7.65 -1.02 -20.99
C VAL A 164 -8.82 -0.24 -21.56
N SER A 165 -9.60 0.45 -20.72
CA SER A 165 -10.74 1.25 -21.20
C SER A 165 -10.35 2.67 -21.60
N SER A 166 -9.46 3.33 -20.85
CA SER A 166 -9.08 4.73 -21.13
C SER A 166 -7.68 5.10 -20.64
N VAL A 167 -6.91 5.70 -21.54
CA VAL A 167 -5.58 6.26 -21.26
C VAL A 167 -5.49 7.66 -21.88
N LYS A 168 -5.15 8.67 -21.06
CA LYS A 168 -5.02 10.06 -21.56
C LYS A 168 -3.63 10.43 -22.05
N LYS A 169 -2.58 10.13 -21.27
CA LYS A 169 -1.19 10.46 -21.61
C LYS A 169 -0.23 9.42 -21.07
N VAL A 170 0.56 8.84 -21.96
CA VAL A 170 1.67 7.94 -21.63
C VAL A 170 2.87 8.38 -22.46
N ALA A 171 4.00 8.56 -21.80
CA ALA A 171 5.30 8.53 -22.47
C ALA A 171 5.94 7.17 -22.16
N ILE A 172 6.22 6.43 -23.22
CA ILE A 172 6.90 5.14 -23.18
C ILE A 172 8.32 5.41 -23.65
N VAL A 173 9.30 4.98 -22.86
CA VAL A 173 10.69 4.92 -23.31
C VAL A 173 10.93 3.43 -23.50
N SER A 174 10.77 2.99 -24.75
CA SER A 174 11.07 1.64 -25.20
C SER A 174 12.58 1.47 -25.36
#